data_AF-A0ABD4JWQ8-F1
#
_entry.id   AF-A0ABD4JWQ8-F1
#
_cell.length_a   1.000
_cell.length_b   1.000
_cell.length_c   1.000
_cell.angle_alpha   90.00
_cell.angle_beta   90.00
_cell.angle_gamma   90.00
#
_symmetry.space_group_name_H-M   'P 1'
#
loop_
_entity.id
_entity.type
_entity.pdbx_description
1 polymer ?
#
loop_
_entity_poly.entity_id
_entity_poly.type
_entity_poly.pdbx_seq_one_letter_code
_entity_poly.pdbx_strand_id
1 'polypeptide(L)'
;MTPAAYYNEIDPFAAQWLRNLIAGGHIAHGEVDERSIEDVTPDDLRGFTQCHFFAGIGVWSHSLRLAGWPDDKPVWTGSCPCQPFSAAGKGDGFADERHLWPHFFHLISERRPQHVFGEQVASGNANAWFDLVQTDLEGMEYAFGLVPFAAAGIGAPHIRERAYWVAHANHRNGDEGETICSGRDAVLHGSSVSRLANATGQLHYQCNDGTDEFGWARHPEQNRLGSEPVRALEVNGFWRDADWLLCRDGKWRPVEPGTFPLVDGAAARLGRVEPGVARVASRNRVGRLKGYGNAINAQAASEFIRAYMEVL
;
A
#
# COMPACT_ATOMS: atom_id res chain seq x y z
N MET A 1 -15.29 4.37 -25.58
CA MET A 1 -13.93 4.89 -25.36
C MET A 1 -13.11 3.74 -24.80
N THR A 2 -11.84 3.60 -25.20
CA THR A 2 -10.95 2.61 -24.58
C THR A 2 -10.75 3.01 -23.12
N PRO A 3 -10.89 2.09 -22.14
CA PRO A 3 -10.57 2.38 -20.74
C PRO A 3 -9.17 2.96 -20.62
N ALA A 4 -9.04 4.05 -19.87
CA ALA A 4 -7.78 4.73 -19.66
C ALA A 4 -7.59 5.04 -18.17
N ALA A 5 -6.37 4.86 -17.68
CA ALA A 5 -5.95 5.24 -16.35
C ALA A 5 -5.22 6.59 -16.37
N TYR A 6 -5.43 7.39 -15.34
CA TYR A 6 -4.64 8.58 -15.05
C TYR A 6 -3.65 8.25 -13.93
N TYR A 7 -2.37 8.60 -14.11
CA TYR A 7 -1.34 8.41 -13.10
C TYR A 7 -0.71 9.76 -12.76
N ASN A 8 -0.81 10.19 -11.51
CA ASN A 8 -0.11 11.37 -11.00
C ASN A 8 1.15 10.94 -10.20
N GLU A 9 2.32 11.38 -10.66
CA GLU A 9 3.60 11.13 -10.01
C GLU A 9 4.62 12.24 -10.32
N ILE A 10 5.00 12.99 -9.30
CA ILE A 10 5.89 14.17 -9.43
C ILE A 10 7.36 13.80 -9.62
N ASP A 11 7.81 12.61 -9.19
CA ASP A 11 9.19 12.16 -9.40
C ASP A 11 9.39 11.72 -10.86
N PRO A 12 10.23 12.41 -11.66
CA PRO A 12 10.35 12.11 -13.09
C PRO A 12 10.88 10.69 -13.38
N PHE A 13 11.63 10.11 -12.45
CA PHE A 13 12.15 8.75 -12.62
C PHE A 13 11.02 7.71 -12.42
N ALA A 14 10.18 7.89 -11.39
CA ALA A 14 9.00 7.06 -11.16
C ALA A 14 7.95 7.25 -12.28
N ALA A 15 7.73 8.50 -12.73
CA ALA A 15 6.87 8.78 -13.88
C ALA A 15 7.34 8.07 -15.15
N GLN A 16 8.64 8.11 -15.46
CA GLN A 16 9.19 7.36 -16.59
C GLN A 16 9.06 5.83 -16.39
N TRP A 17 9.16 5.34 -15.16
CA TRP A 17 8.93 3.93 -14.85
C TRP A 17 7.50 3.54 -15.18
N LEU A 18 6.50 4.33 -14.78
CA LEU A 18 5.09 4.10 -15.10
C LEU A 18 4.88 4.00 -16.61
N ARG A 19 5.45 4.93 -17.39
CA ARG A 19 5.37 4.87 -18.87
C ARG A 19 5.95 3.57 -19.44
N ASN A 20 7.05 3.08 -18.88
CA ASN A 20 7.64 1.81 -19.31
C ASN A 20 6.74 0.61 -18.94
N LEU A 21 6.10 0.62 -17.77
CA LEU A 21 5.16 -0.44 -17.38
C LEU A 21 3.89 -0.42 -18.22
N ILE A 22 3.37 0.76 -18.57
CA ILE A 22 2.24 0.94 -19.49
C ILE A 22 2.60 0.37 -20.86
N ALA A 23 3.76 0.77 -21.41
CA ALA A 23 4.24 0.27 -22.70
C ALA A 23 4.46 -1.26 -22.70
N GLY A 24 4.91 -1.82 -21.57
CA GLY A 24 5.05 -3.26 -21.38
C GLY A 24 3.74 -4.01 -21.06
N GLY A 25 2.61 -3.30 -20.93
CA GLY A 25 1.33 -3.90 -20.59
C GLY A 25 1.23 -4.44 -19.16
N HIS A 26 2.14 -4.06 -18.26
CA HIS A 26 2.19 -4.57 -16.88
C HIS A 26 1.17 -3.89 -15.94
N ILE A 27 0.76 -2.67 -16.26
CA ILE A 27 -0.29 -1.90 -15.57
C ILE A 27 -1.32 -1.36 -16.58
N ALA A 28 -2.43 -0.81 -16.09
CA ALA A 28 -3.51 -0.29 -16.94
C ALA A 28 -2.99 0.73 -17.96
N HIS A 29 -3.53 0.69 -19.18
CA HIS A 29 -3.17 1.67 -20.20
C HIS A 29 -3.62 3.06 -19.76
N GLY A 30 -2.78 4.09 -19.94
CA GLY A 30 -3.09 5.40 -19.39
C GLY A 30 -2.08 6.50 -19.65
N GLU A 31 -2.33 7.65 -19.04
CA GLU A 31 -1.52 8.86 -19.13
C GLU A 31 -0.80 9.12 -17.80
N VAL A 32 0.45 9.60 -17.89
CA VAL A 32 1.29 9.90 -16.72
C VAL A 32 1.53 11.41 -16.65
N ASP A 33 0.99 12.03 -15.60
CA ASP A 33 1.10 13.43 -15.26
C ASP A 33 2.17 13.66 -14.17
N GLU A 34 3.12 14.53 -14.47
CA GLU A 34 4.25 14.87 -13.60
C GLU A 34 4.03 16.15 -12.76
N ARG A 35 2.86 16.80 -12.89
CA ARG A 35 2.50 17.97 -12.08
C ARG A 35 2.34 17.59 -10.61
N SER A 36 2.51 18.57 -9.72
CA SER A 36 2.06 18.41 -8.33
C SER A 36 0.56 18.14 -8.34
N ILE A 37 0.07 17.33 -7.40
CA ILE A 37 -1.38 17.15 -7.20
C ILE A 37 -2.08 18.48 -6.91
N GLU A 38 -1.35 19.46 -6.38
CA GLU A 38 -1.82 20.82 -6.13
C GLU A 38 -2.26 21.55 -7.41
N ASP A 39 -1.68 21.18 -8.56
CA ASP A 39 -1.97 21.76 -9.87
C ASP A 39 -2.95 20.91 -10.70
N VAL A 40 -3.36 19.76 -10.18
CA VAL A 40 -4.33 18.87 -10.85
C VAL A 40 -5.74 19.33 -10.53
N THR A 41 -6.57 19.46 -11.56
CA THR A 41 -7.96 19.89 -11.40
C THR A 41 -8.93 18.72 -11.56
N PRO A 42 -10.16 18.80 -11.01
CA PRO A 42 -11.19 17.79 -11.24
C PRO A 42 -11.50 17.56 -12.74
N ASP A 43 -11.39 18.60 -13.57
CA ASP A 43 -11.68 18.50 -15.00
C ASP A 43 -10.60 17.71 -15.76
N ASP A 44 -9.34 17.76 -15.32
CA ASP A 44 -8.25 16.94 -15.87
C ASP A 44 -8.52 15.44 -15.74
N LEU A 45 -9.34 15.04 -14.76
CA LEU A 45 -9.65 13.65 -14.43
C LEU A 45 -10.87 13.11 -15.21
N ARG A 46 -11.53 13.95 -16.02
CA ARG A 46 -12.70 13.53 -16.80
C ARG A 46 -12.30 12.56 -17.90
N GLY A 47 -13.05 11.47 -18.01
CA GLY A 47 -12.86 10.48 -19.08
C GLY A 47 -11.87 9.36 -18.74
N PHE A 48 -11.16 9.47 -17.61
CA PHE A 48 -10.38 8.36 -17.08
C PHE A 48 -11.25 7.43 -16.25
N THR A 49 -11.08 6.13 -16.47
CA THR A 49 -11.75 5.07 -15.72
C THR A 49 -11.09 4.88 -14.37
N GLN A 50 -9.75 4.80 -14.35
CA GLN A 50 -8.97 4.65 -13.13
C GLN A 50 -8.12 5.90 -12.88
N CYS A 51 -7.95 6.30 -11.62
CA CYS A 51 -7.08 7.42 -11.25
C CYS A 51 -6.16 7.01 -10.11
N HIS A 52 -4.85 7.08 -10.32
CA HIS A 52 -3.83 6.67 -9.36
C HIS A 52 -2.98 7.89 -8.97
N PHE A 53 -3.13 8.33 -7.72
CA PHE A 53 -2.40 9.47 -7.15
C PHE A 53 -1.23 9.00 -6.31
N PHE A 54 -0.12 9.72 -6.36
CA PHE A 54 1.14 9.29 -5.73
C PHE A 54 1.51 7.89 -6.23
N ALA A 55 1.44 7.72 -7.56
CA ALA A 55 1.44 6.40 -8.18
C ALA A 55 2.76 5.64 -7.99
N GLY A 56 3.86 6.35 -7.71
CA GLY A 56 5.18 5.77 -7.55
C GLY A 56 5.54 4.92 -8.76
N ILE A 57 5.84 3.64 -8.52
CA ILE A 57 6.14 2.67 -9.59
C ILE A 57 4.93 1.83 -10.02
N GLY A 58 3.70 2.31 -9.78
CA GLY A 58 2.48 1.73 -10.34
C GLY A 58 1.90 0.53 -9.60
N VAL A 59 2.29 0.34 -8.34
CA VAL A 59 1.92 -0.87 -7.59
C VAL A 59 0.42 -1.01 -7.36
N TRP A 60 -0.31 0.09 -7.16
CA TRP A 60 -1.77 0.04 -7.02
C TRP A 60 -2.46 -0.56 -8.26
N SER A 61 -2.14 -0.04 -9.45
CA SER A 61 -2.69 -0.57 -10.71
C SER A 61 -2.30 -2.03 -10.94
N HIS A 62 -1.06 -2.40 -10.63
CA HIS A 62 -0.65 -3.80 -10.68
C HIS A 62 -1.42 -4.69 -9.70
N SER A 63 -1.64 -4.22 -8.46
CA SER A 63 -2.33 -4.97 -7.40
C SER A 63 -3.82 -5.14 -7.70
N LEU A 64 -4.46 -4.15 -8.32
CA LEU A 64 -5.83 -4.25 -8.82
C LEU A 64 -5.96 -5.41 -9.80
N ARG A 65 -5.07 -5.52 -10.79
CA ARG A 65 -5.05 -6.66 -11.72
C ARG A 65 -4.79 -7.99 -11.04
N LEU A 66 -3.86 -8.04 -10.08
CA LEU A 66 -3.61 -9.25 -9.28
C LEU A 66 -4.86 -9.69 -8.51
N ALA A 67 -5.65 -8.74 -8.01
CA ALA A 67 -6.91 -8.99 -7.31
C ALA A 67 -8.07 -9.37 -8.25
N GLY A 68 -7.88 -9.26 -9.58
CA GLY A 68 -8.94 -9.49 -10.57
C GLY A 68 -9.86 -8.28 -10.77
N TRP A 69 -9.45 -7.08 -10.35
CA TRP A 69 -10.16 -5.83 -10.65
C TRP A 69 -9.94 -5.43 -12.11
N PRO A 70 -11.00 -5.37 -12.94
CA PRO A 70 -10.86 -5.05 -14.37
C PRO A 70 -10.36 -3.62 -14.62
N ASP A 71 -9.57 -3.44 -15.68
CA ASP A 71 -9.06 -2.12 -16.11
C ASP A 71 -10.21 -1.15 -16.50
N ASP A 72 -11.37 -1.67 -16.90
CA ASP A 72 -12.57 -0.91 -17.25
C ASP A 72 -13.51 -0.62 -16.06
N LYS A 73 -13.19 -1.13 -14.86
CA LYS A 73 -13.95 -0.86 -13.64
C LYS A 73 -13.42 0.39 -12.93
N PRO A 74 -14.25 1.43 -12.72
CA PRO A 74 -13.78 2.69 -12.14
C PRO A 74 -13.22 2.55 -10.72
N VAL A 75 -12.06 3.14 -10.46
CA VAL A 75 -11.41 3.12 -9.14
C VAL A 75 -10.40 4.24 -9.00
N TRP A 76 -10.35 4.84 -7.82
CA TRP A 76 -9.31 5.78 -7.44
C TRP A 76 -8.38 5.14 -6.40
N THR A 77 -7.07 5.40 -6.49
CA THR A 77 -6.11 4.93 -5.49
C THR A 77 -5.15 6.05 -5.09
N GLY A 78 -4.76 6.14 -3.82
CA GLY A 78 -3.77 7.12 -3.38
C GLY A 78 -2.98 6.71 -2.13
N SER A 79 -1.67 6.92 -2.17
CA SER A 79 -0.76 6.76 -1.01
C SER A 79 -0.08 8.10 -0.70
N CYS A 80 -0.77 9.00 -0.01
CA CYS A 80 -0.25 10.33 0.32
C CYS A 80 1.08 10.24 1.10
N PRO A 81 2.07 11.10 0.83
CA PRO A 81 3.33 11.09 1.56
C PRO A 81 3.13 11.41 3.07
N CYS A 82 3.71 10.57 3.93
CA CYS A 82 3.57 10.60 5.41
C CYS A 82 4.41 11.70 6.11
N GLN A 83 5.09 12.57 5.36
CA GLN A 83 6.17 13.41 5.89
C GLN A 83 5.78 14.37 7.03
N PRO A 84 4.53 14.86 7.18
CA PRO A 84 4.12 15.63 8.35
C PRO A 84 3.94 14.80 9.64
N PHE A 85 3.70 13.49 9.52
CA PHE A 85 3.20 12.64 10.62
C PHE A 85 4.18 11.53 11.05
N SER A 86 5.29 11.36 10.34
CA SER A 86 6.36 10.44 10.72
C SER A 86 7.22 10.99 11.87
N ALA A 87 7.67 10.12 12.78
CA ALA A 87 8.56 10.47 13.90
C ALA A 87 9.92 11.09 13.48
N ALA A 88 10.23 11.11 12.18
CA ALA A 88 11.44 11.69 11.60
C ALA A 88 11.23 13.12 11.03
N GLY A 89 10.03 13.70 11.13
CA GLY A 89 9.68 15.05 10.67
C GLY A 89 9.65 16.09 11.79
N LYS A 90 9.65 17.39 11.42
CA LYS A 90 9.66 18.54 12.36
C LYS A 90 8.39 18.75 13.20
N GLY A 91 7.40 17.86 13.14
CA GLY A 91 6.29 17.85 14.10
C GLY A 91 5.27 18.98 13.95
N ASP A 92 5.16 19.62 12.79
CA ASP A 92 4.19 20.70 12.54
C ASP A 92 2.76 20.18 12.22
N GLY A 93 2.57 18.85 12.15
CA GLY A 93 1.25 18.21 12.08
C GLY A 93 0.40 18.68 10.90
N PHE A 94 -0.82 19.16 11.19
CA PHE A 94 -1.81 19.57 10.18
C PHE A 94 -1.54 20.93 9.52
N ALA A 95 -0.61 21.74 10.06
CA ALA A 95 -0.19 23.02 9.48
C ALA A 95 1.00 22.87 8.51
N ASP A 96 1.44 21.63 8.28
CA ASP A 96 2.56 21.34 7.40
C ASP A 96 2.14 21.46 5.94
N GLU A 97 2.82 22.32 5.17
CA GLU A 97 2.62 22.51 3.73
C GLU A 97 2.79 21.21 2.92
N ARG A 98 3.39 20.17 3.49
CA ARG A 98 3.55 18.84 2.88
C ARG A 98 2.33 17.93 3.10
N HIS A 99 1.28 18.42 3.75
CA HIS A 99 0.03 17.69 3.92
C HIS A 99 -0.78 17.75 2.62
N LEU A 100 -0.62 16.72 1.77
CA LEU A 100 -1.26 16.66 0.46
C LEU A 100 -2.65 16.00 0.46
N TRP A 101 -3.12 15.52 1.63
CA TRP A 101 -4.47 14.98 1.75
C TRP A 101 -5.57 15.98 1.38
N PRO A 102 -5.55 17.27 1.77
CA PRO A 102 -6.61 18.22 1.39
C PRO A 102 -6.78 18.37 -0.13
N HIS A 103 -5.68 18.29 -0.90
CA HIS A 103 -5.74 18.33 -2.36
C HIS A 103 -6.36 17.04 -2.92
N PHE A 104 -5.95 15.87 -2.41
CA PHE A 104 -6.55 14.61 -2.83
C PHE A 104 -8.04 14.53 -2.44
N PHE A 105 -8.38 14.97 -1.23
CA PHE A 105 -9.74 15.06 -0.73
C PHE A 105 -10.60 15.99 -1.59
N HIS A 106 -10.09 17.16 -1.98
CA HIS A 106 -10.78 18.07 -2.91
C HIS A 106 -11.09 17.39 -4.25
N LEU A 107 -10.15 16.64 -4.82
CA LEU A 107 -10.41 15.89 -6.06
C LEU A 107 -11.50 14.83 -5.86
N ILE A 108 -11.47 14.10 -4.73
CA ILE A 108 -12.51 13.11 -4.39
C ILE A 108 -13.87 13.79 -4.18
N SER A 109 -13.92 14.95 -3.52
CA SER A 109 -15.17 15.66 -3.23
C SER A 109 -15.85 16.14 -4.51
N GLU A 110 -15.08 16.65 -5.47
CA GLU A 110 -15.59 17.14 -6.75
C GLU A 110 -15.95 16.01 -7.73
N ARG A 111 -15.22 14.89 -7.72
CA ARG A 111 -15.41 13.80 -8.69
C ARG A 111 -16.26 12.63 -8.18
N ARG A 112 -16.46 12.52 -6.86
CA ARG A 112 -17.29 11.50 -6.20
C ARG A 112 -17.05 10.08 -6.73
N PRO A 113 -15.79 9.59 -6.83
CA PRO A 113 -15.51 8.25 -7.32
C PRO A 113 -16.19 7.18 -6.46
N GLN A 114 -16.72 6.12 -7.06
CA GLN A 114 -17.45 5.08 -6.30
C GLN A 114 -16.54 4.30 -5.34
N HIS A 115 -15.29 4.08 -5.74
CA HIS A 115 -14.30 3.30 -5.01
C HIS A 115 -13.01 4.11 -4.87
N VAL A 116 -12.56 4.31 -3.63
CA VAL A 116 -11.25 4.90 -3.32
C VAL A 116 -10.48 3.96 -2.42
N PHE A 117 -9.30 3.54 -2.83
CA PHE A 117 -8.36 2.80 -1.99
C PHE A 117 -7.20 3.69 -1.59
N GLY A 118 -6.67 3.47 -0.40
CA GLY A 118 -5.41 4.08 -0.03
C GLY A 118 -4.63 3.25 0.97
N GLU A 119 -3.38 3.68 1.14
CA GLU A 119 -2.43 3.04 2.04
C GLU A 119 -1.61 4.11 2.74
N GLN A 120 -1.26 3.83 3.99
CA GLN A 120 -0.35 4.65 4.76
C GLN A 120 0.43 3.79 5.76
N VAL A 121 1.58 4.31 6.23
CA VAL A 121 2.37 3.71 7.31
C VAL A 121 1.53 3.55 8.57
N ALA A 122 1.57 2.36 9.19
CA ALA A 122 0.78 2.02 10.38
C ALA A 122 1.40 2.45 11.73
N SER A 123 2.43 3.30 11.72
CA SER A 123 3.21 3.66 12.91
C SER A 123 3.11 5.15 13.26
N GLY A 124 3.26 5.50 14.53
CA GLY A 124 3.37 6.89 14.99
C GLY A 124 2.02 7.60 15.00
N ASN A 125 1.97 8.85 14.50
CA ASN A 125 0.76 9.68 14.47
C ASN A 125 -0.25 9.26 13.38
N ALA A 126 -0.08 8.07 12.78
CA ALA A 126 -0.95 7.58 11.71
C ALA A 126 -2.43 7.55 12.12
N ASN A 127 -2.73 7.30 13.40
CA ASN A 127 -4.11 7.29 13.91
C ASN A 127 -4.82 8.63 13.69
N ALA A 128 -4.19 9.77 14.03
CA ALA A 128 -4.81 11.08 13.83
C ALA A 128 -5.00 11.43 12.35
N TRP A 129 -4.12 10.93 11.47
CA TRP A 129 -4.29 11.08 10.03
C TRP A 129 -5.46 10.23 9.52
N PHE A 130 -5.59 8.98 9.97
CA PHE A 130 -6.73 8.14 9.63
C PHE A 130 -8.04 8.69 10.17
N ASP A 131 -8.06 9.24 11.38
CA ASP A 131 -9.24 9.88 11.97
C ASP A 131 -9.71 11.06 11.09
N LEU A 132 -8.77 11.88 10.60
CA LEU A 132 -9.09 12.96 9.64
C LEU A 132 -9.66 12.39 8.34
N VAL A 133 -8.96 11.45 7.70
CA VAL A 133 -9.37 10.86 6.42
C VAL A 133 -10.75 10.20 6.53
N GLN A 134 -10.97 9.45 7.61
CA GLN A 134 -12.25 8.81 7.90
C GLN A 134 -13.34 9.86 8.09
N THR A 135 -13.12 10.87 8.93
CA THR A 135 -14.09 11.94 9.19
C THR A 135 -14.47 12.67 7.90
N ASP A 136 -13.48 13.03 7.08
CA ASP A 136 -13.67 13.73 5.82
C ASP A 136 -14.50 12.90 4.82
N LEU A 137 -14.16 11.61 4.66
CA LEU A 137 -14.86 10.73 3.71
C LEU A 137 -16.26 10.32 4.19
N GLU A 138 -16.43 10.00 5.47
CA GLU A 138 -17.73 9.72 6.07
C GLU A 138 -18.64 10.96 6.05
N GLY A 139 -18.07 12.16 6.21
CA GLY A 139 -18.79 13.42 6.01
C GLY A 139 -19.32 13.62 4.59
N MET A 140 -18.76 12.90 3.61
CA MET A 140 -19.25 12.83 2.23
C MET A 140 -20.06 11.53 1.94
N GLU A 141 -20.57 10.87 2.98
CA GLU A 141 -21.39 9.66 2.91
C GLU A 141 -20.70 8.45 2.29
N TYR A 142 -19.36 8.39 2.34
CA TYR A 142 -18.66 7.14 2.05
C TYR A 142 -18.76 6.19 3.23
N ALA A 143 -19.01 4.91 2.95
CA ALA A 143 -18.67 3.85 3.90
C ALA A 143 -17.15 3.69 3.93
N PHE A 144 -16.55 3.83 5.10
CA PHE A 144 -15.10 3.77 5.30
C PHE A 144 -14.69 2.48 6.00
N GLY A 145 -13.58 1.88 5.57
CA GLY A 145 -12.96 0.72 6.20
C GLY A 145 -11.45 0.87 6.25
N LEU A 146 -10.84 0.53 7.38
CA LEU A 146 -9.40 0.62 7.63
C LEU A 146 -8.92 -0.67 8.27
N VAL A 147 -7.85 -1.27 7.73
CA VAL A 147 -7.24 -2.48 8.29
C VAL A 147 -5.71 -2.32 8.31
N PRO A 148 -5.09 -2.19 9.50
CA PRO A 148 -3.65 -2.36 9.66
C PRO A 148 -3.29 -3.85 9.64
N PHE A 149 -2.35 -4.24 8.78
CA PHE A 149 -1.76 -5.58 8.85
C PHE A 149 -0.31 -5.62 8.37
N ALA A 150 0.46 -6.54 8.94
CA ALA A 150 1.82 -6.80 8.53
C ALA A 150 1.84 -7.57 7.20
N ALA A 151 2.73 -7.21 6.29
CA ALA A 151 3.00 -8.00 5.09
C ALA A 151 3.39 -9.47 5.43
N ALA A 152 3.97 -9.71 6.61
CA ALA A 152 4.24 -11.05 7.11
C ALA A 152 2.96 -11.90 7.29
N GLY A 153 1.80 -11.28 7.54
CA GLY A 153 0.51 -11.97 7.64
C GLY A 153 0.06 -12.62 6.34
N ILE A 154 0.59 -12.18 5.19
CA ILE A 154 0.37 -12.79 3.87
C ILE A 154 1.59 -13.58 3.38
N GLY A 155 2.49 -13.95 4.30
CA GLY A 155 3.67 -14.77 4.01
C GLY A 155 4.88 -14.00 3.49
N ALA A 156 4.88 -12.66 3.50
CA ALA A 156 6.02 -11.89 3.01
C ALA A 156 7.23 -12.00 3.95
N PRO A 157 8.46 -12.24 3.44
CA PRO A 157 9.66 -12.41 4.25
C PRO A 157 10.26 -11.09 4.75
N HIS A 158 9.44 -10.04 4.87
CA HIS A 158 9.89 -8.71 5.28
C HIS A 158 8.92 -8.03 6.24
N ILE A 159 9.49 -7.25 7.15
CA ILE A 159 8.74 -6.47 8.15
C ILE A 159 8.30 -5.17 7.48
N ARG A 160 7.04 -5.14 7.03
CA ARG A 160 6.38 -3.93 6.52
C ARG A 160 4.94 -3.92 7.01
N GLU A 161 4.70 -3.16 8.06
CA GLU A 161 3.37 -2.91 8.60
C GLU A 161 2.79 -1.68 7.93
N ARG A 162 1.61 -1.84 7.32
CA ARG A 162 0.87 -0.80 6.62
C ARG A 162 -0.59 -0.91 6.98
N ALA A 163 -1.27 0.22 6.91
CA ALA A 163 -2.70 0.30 7.05
C ALA A 163 -3.28 0.66 5.70
N TYR A 164 -4.16 -0.22 5.23
CA TYR A 164 -4.89 -0.07 3.99
C TYR A 164 -6.30 0.37 4.34
N TRP A 165 -6.85 1.28 3.55
CA TRP A 165 -8.21 1.76 3.72
C TRP A 165 -8.96 1.81 2.42
N VAL A 166 -10.27 1.76 2.53
CA VAL A 166 -11.22 1.86 1.44
C VAL A 166 -12.34 2.82 1.82
N ALA A 167 -12.77 3.62 0.85
CA ALA A 167 -14.00 4.36 0.89
C ALA A 167 -14.90 3.95 -0.28
N HIS A 168 -16.14 3.58 0.04
CA HIS A 168 -17.16 3.21 -0.93
C HIS A 168 -18.36 4.14 -0.87
N ALA A 169 -18.70 4.77 -2.00
CA ALA A 169 -19.89 5.62 -2.07
C ALA A 169 -21.14 4.76 -2.31
N ASN A 170 -22.09 4.81 -1.37
CA ASN A 170 -23.39 4.15 -1.50
C ASN A 170 -24.35 4.95 -2.41
N HIS A 171 -23.97 5.20 -3.66
CA HIS A 171 -24.93 5.72 -4.63
C HIS A 171 -25.68 4.57 -5.27
N ARG A 172 -27.02 4.58 -5.14
CA ARG A 172 -27.92 3.80 -6.00
C ARG A 172 -27.79 4.31 -7.44
N ASN A 173 -26.73 3.93 -8.15
CA ASN A 173 -26.66 4.17 -9.57
C ASN A 173 -27.53 3.13 -10.26
N GLY A 174 -28.56 3.61 -10.95
CA GLY A 174 -29.51 2.80 -11.68
C GLY A 174 -28.83 2.01 -12.79
N ASP A 175 -28.68 0.71 -12.58
CA ASP A 175 -28.74 -0.24 -13.68
C ASP A 175 -30.20 -0.31 -14.14
N GLU A 176 -30.41 0.09 -15.39
CA GLU A 176 -31.63 -0.18 -16.12
C GLU A 176 -31.81 -1.71 -16.20
N GLY A 177 -32.90 -2.23 -15.63
CA GLY A 177 -33.40 -3.53 -16.03
C GLY A 177 -33.82 -4.53 -14.97
N GLU A 178 -34.28 -4.14 -13.78
CA GLU A 178 -35.14 -5.05 -12.99
C GLU A 178 -36.45 -4.36 -12.59
N THR A 179 -37.53 -4.82 -13.23
CA THR A 179 -38.90 -4.45 -12.90
C THR A 179 -39.22 -5.03 -11.54
N ILE A 180 -39.12 -4.23 -10.49
CA ILE A 180 -39.59 -4.62 -9.15
C ILE A 180 -41.11 -4.44 -9.14
N CYS A 181 -41.84 -5.56 -9.13
CA CYS A 181 -43.25 -5.59 -8.82
C CYS A 181 -43.49 -5.03 -7.42
N SER A 182 -44.34 -4.00 -7.35
CA SER A 182 -44.82 -3.36 -6.14
C SER A 182 -45.55 -4.36 -5.24
N GLY A 183 -45.03 -4.58 -4.04
CA GLY A 183 -45.68 -5.29 -2.94
C GLY A 183 -45.21 -4.71 -1.61
N ARG A 184 -46.16 -4.14 -0.86
CA ARG A 184 -45.97 -3.52 0.46
C ARG A 184 -45.40 -4.53 1.45
N ASP A 185 -44.20 -4.26 1.97
CA ASP A 185 -43.81 -4.42 3.38
C ASP A 185 -42.37 -3.90 3.56
N ALA A 186 -42.26 -2.65 4.01
CA ALA A 186 -40.98 -1.99 4.26
C ALA A 186 -40.41 -2.47 5.60
N VAL A 187 -39.42 -3.37 5.54
CA VAL A 187 -38.44 -3.55 6.62
C VAL A 187 -37.10 -3.06 6.07
N LEU A 188 -36.58 -1.99 6.68
CA LEU A 188 -35.26 -1.43 6.43
C LEU A 188 -34.19 -2.52 6.69
N HIS A 189 -33.79 -3.22 5.64
CA HIS A 189 -32.59 -4.05 5.64
C HIS A 189 -31.40 -3.13 5.38
N GLY A 190 -30.70 -2.74 6.44
CA GLY A 190 -29.40 -2.08 6.33
C GLY A 190 -28.44 -2.98 5.55
N SER A 191 -27.82 -2.43 4.50
CA SER A 191 -26.91 -3.15 3.61
C SER A 191 -25.69 -3.68 4.36
N SER A 192 -25.21 -4.83 3.90
CA SER A 192 -24.20 -5.75 4.45
C SER A 192 -22.78 -5.20 4.67
N VAL A 193 -22.52 -3.92 4.45
CA VAL A 193 -21.17 -3.31 4.53
C VAL A 193 -20.67 -3.17 5.98
N SER A 194 -21.53 -3.28 6.99
CA SER A 194 -21.13 -3.28 8.41
C SER A 194 -20.43 -4.57 8.88
N ARG A 195 -20.25 -5.59 8.02
CA ARG A 195 -19.64 -6.87 8.44
C ARG A 195 -18.12 -6.88 8.53
N LEU A 196 -17.44 -5.84 8.07
CA LEU A 196 -16.00 -5.64 8.35
C LEU A 196 -15.72 -5.21 9.79
N ALA A 197 -16.75 -4.79 10.54
CA ALA A 197 -16.62 -4.32 11.93
C ALA A 197 -16.92 -5.40 12.99
N ASN A 198 -17.19 -6.66 12.62
CA ASN A 198 -17.52 -7.69 13.60
C ASN A 198 -16.34 -8.64 13.89
N ALA A 199 -15.37 -8.15 14.68
CA ALA A 199 -14.40 -8.99 15.35
C ALA A 199 -14.94 -9.45 16.72
N THR A 200 -16.02 -10.24 16.74
CA THR A 200 -16.40 -11.02 17.93
C THR A 200 -15.61 -12.33 17.97
N GLY A 201 -14.32 -12.21 18.26
CA GLY A 201 -13.47 -13.30 18.72
C GLY A 201 -13.08 -13.02 20.17
N GLN A 202 -13.82 -13.57 21.13
CA GLN A 202 -13.40 -13.60 22.53
C GLN A 202 -12.05 -14.32 22.63
N LEU A 203 -10.97 -13.56 22.79
CA LEU A 203 -9.74 -14.04 23.40
C LEU A 203 -9.49 -13.18 24.64
N HIS A 204 -9.70 -13.81 25.80
CA HIS A 204 -9.35 -13.32 27.11
C HIS A 204 -7.91 -12.76 27.11
N TYR A 205 -7.77 -11.44 27.12
CA TYR A 205 -6.57 -10.80 27.66
C TYR A 205 -6.84 -10.53 29.14
N GLN A 206 -6.45 -11.47 29.99
CA GLN A 206 -6.24 -11.17 31.41
C GLN A 206 -4.93 -10.40 31.54
N CYS A 207 -5.06 -9.09 31.75
CA CYS A 207 -4.02 -8.27 32.34
C CYS A 207 -3.83 -8.73 33.79
N ASN A 208 -2.65 -9.24 34.12
CA ASN A 208 -2.27 -9.48 35.51
C ASN A 208 -1.28 -8.39 35.92
N ASP A 209 -1.83 -7.30 36.45
CA ASP A 209 -1.10 -6.36 37.29
C ASP A 209 -0.88 -7.04 38.65
N GLY A 210 0.37 -7.35 38.94
CA GLY A 210 0.78 -7.96 40.20
C GLY A 210 2.26 -7.74 40.41
N THR A 211 2.59 -6.66 41.13
CA THR A 211 3.85 -6.51 41.83
C THR A 211 4.05 -7.71 42.75
N ASP A 212 5.16 -8.44 42.64
CA ASP A 212 5.83 -9.03 43.80
C ASP A 212 7.25 -9.50 43.45
N GLU A 213 8.17 -9.08 44.32
CA GLU A 213 9.58 -9.41 44.37
C GLU A 213 9.78 -10.90 44.70
N PHE A 214 10.44 -11.66 43.82
CA PHE A 214 11.23 -12.82 44.26
C PHE A 214 12.47 -12.97 43.38
N GLY A 215 13.62 -12.66 43.98
CA GLY A 215 14.92 -12.75 43.34
C GLY A 215 15.30 -14.18 43.01
N TRP A 216 15.77 -14.39 41.78
CA TRP A 216 16.61 -15.53 41.43
C TRP A 216 17.94 -15.01 40.87
N ALA A 217 19.02 -15.36 41.56
CA ALA A 217 20.37 -14.94 41.27
C ALA A 217 20.80 -15.29 39.84
N ARG A 218 21.41 -14.33 39.13
CA ARG A 218 22.05 -14.54 37.82
C ARG A 218 23.31 -15.39 38.01
N HIS A 219 23.24 -16.67 37.66
CA HIS A 219 24.42 -17.50 37.42
C HIS A 219 24.95 -17.23 35.99
N PRO A 220 26.21 -16.78 35.80
CA PRO A 220 26.72 -16.39 34.49
C PRO A 220 27.29 -17.54 33.63
N GLU A 221 26.98 -18.81 33.93
CA GLU A 221 27.67 -19.96 33.32
C GLU A 221 26.74 -21.03 32.70
N GLN A 222 25.66 -20.62 32.01
CA GLN A 222 24.82 -21.57 31.25
C GLN A 222 24.61 -21.24 29.76
N ASN A 223 25.23 -20.19 29.21
CA ASN A 223 25.11 -19.85 27.79
C ASN A 223 26.15 -20.53 26.87
N ARG A 224 26.64 -21.73 27.23
CA ARG A 224 27.49 -22.59 26.37
C ARG A 224 26.80 -23.89 25.95
N LEU A 225 25.54 -23.80 25.55
CA LEU A 225 24.97 -24.77 24.62
C LEU A 225 24.75 -24.06 23.29
N GLY A 226 25.36 -24.58 22.23
CA GLY A 226 25.31 -24.00 20.89
C GLY A 226 23.88 -23.69 20.49
N SER A 227 23.61 -22.42 20.21
CA SER A 227 22.38 -22.01 19.56
C SER A 227 22.39 -22.62 18.16
N GLU A 228 21.68 -23.73 18.00
CA GLU A 228 21.27 -24.22 16.69
C GLU A 228 20.73 -23.03 15.88
N PRO A 229 21.17 -22.83 14.62
CA PRO A 229 20.70 -21.72 13.82
C PRO A 229 19.18 -21.84 13.67
N VAL A 230 18.45 -20.87 14.23
CA VAL A 230 16.98 -20.79 14.13
C VAL A 230 16.62 -20.88 12.66
N ARG A 231 15.98 -21.97 12.22
CA ARG A 231 15.64 -22.21 10.82
C ARG A 231 14.72 -21.08 10.34
N ALA A 232 14.92 -20.60 9.11
CA ALA A 232 13.94 -19.70 8.50
C ALA A 232 12.56 -20.39 8.53
N LEU A 233 11.54 -19.68 9.02
CA LEU A 233 10.17 -20.19 8.98
C LEU A 233 9.75 -20.37 7.52
N GLU A 234 9.00 -21.42 7.23
CA GLU A 234 8.42 -21.64 5.91
C GLU A 234 7.56 -20.43 5.55
N VAL A 235 7.98 -19.70 4.52
CA VAL A 235 7.14 -18.69 3.87
C VAL A 235 6.12 -19.43 3.02
N ASN A 236 4.84 -19.11 3.20
CA ASN A 236 3.74 -19.72 2.45
C ASN A 236 3.30 -18.80 1.29
N GLY A 237 2.53 -19.34 0.34
CA GLY A 237 1.94 -18.56 -0.75
C GLY A 237 2.95 -18.10 -1.81
N PHE A 238 2.83 -16.84 -2.25
CA PHE A 238 3.68 -16.26 -3.31
C PHE A 238 5.19 -16.32 -3.00
N TRP A 239 5.56 -16.29 -1.73
CA TRP A 239 6.96 -16.21 -1.28
C TRP A 239 7.58 -17.58 -0.98
N ARG A 240 6.86 -18.68 -1.22
CA ARG A 240 7.31 -20.04 -0.85
C ARG A 240 8.67 -20.45 -1.42
N ASP A 241 9.02 -19.89 -2.57
CA ASP A 241 10.24 -20.21 -3.30
C ASP A 241 11.41 -19.27 -2.91
N ALA A 242 11.30 -18.51 -1.82
CA ALA A 242 12.38 -17.64 -1.35
C ALA A 242 13.54 -18.48 -0.80
N ASP A 243 14.74 -18.23 -1.33
CA ASP A 243 15.97 -18.79 -0.79
C ASP A 243 16.40 -17.99 0.45
N TRP A 244 17.03 -18.66 1.42
CA TRP A 244 17.45 -18.03 2.66
C TRP A 244 18.96 -18.17 2.87
N LEU A 245 19.65 -17.05 3.05
CA LEU A 245 21.08 -17.03 3.36
C LEU A 245 21.32 -16.73 4.83
N LEU A 246 22.03 -17.64 5.50
CA LEU A 246 22.55 -17.40 6.85
C LEU A 246 23.77 -16.49 6.76
N CYS A 247 23.69 -15.34 7.41
CA CYS A 247 24.75 -14.35 7.38
C CYS A 247 25.65 -14.43 8.63
N ARG A 248 26.84 -13.82 8.55
CA ARG A 248 27.84 -13.82 9.65
C ARG A 248 27.35 -13.17 10.95
N ASP A 249 26.30 -12.34 10.87
CA ASP A 249 25.66 -11.72 12.02
C ASP A 249 24.59 -12.62 12.67
N GLY A 250 24.50 -13.88 12.28
CA GLY A 250 23.54 -14.86 12.80
C GLY A 250 22.12 -14.66 12.29
N LYS A 251 21.90 -13.74 11.33
CA LYS A 251 20.57 -13.45 10.77
C LYS A 251 20.38 -14.10 9.41
N TRP A 252 19.19 -14.63 9.17
CA TRP A 252 18.77 -15.08 7.85
C TRP A 252 18.26 -13.90 7.02
N ARG A 253 18.61 -13.88 5.73
CA ARG A 253 18.10 -12.90 4.78
C ARG A 253 17.51 -13.62 3.57
N PRO A 254 16.28 -13.28 3.15
CA PRO A 254 15.69 -13.84 1.95
C PRO A 254 16.47 -13.33 0.73
N VAL A 255 16.70 -14.19 -0.25
CA VAL A 255 17.25 -13.87 -1.55
C VAL A 255 16.38 -14.50 -2.63
N GLU A 256 16.33 -13.88 -3.80
CA GLU A 256 15.70 -14.48 -4.97
C GLU A 256 16.62 -15.59 -5.49
N PRO A 257 16.11 -16.81 -5.79
CA PRO A 257 16.86 -17.83 -6.51
C PRO A 257 17.22 -17.30 -7.91
N GLY A 258 18.43 -16.77 -8.03
CA GLY A 258 18.90 -16.18 -9.26
C GLY A 258 20.38 -15.97 -9.20
N THR A 259 21.12 -16.60 -10.10
CA THR A 259 22.44 -16.11 -10.47
C THR A 259 22.25 -14.76 -11.15
N PHE A 260 22.13 -13.70 -10.36
CA PHE A 260 22.57 -12.42 -10.86
C PHE A 260 24.05 -12.62 -11.18
N PRO A 261 24.54 -12.34 -12.39
CA PRO A 261 25.94 -12.00 -12.47
C PRO A 261 26.11 -10.92 -11.40
N LEU A 262 26.95 -11.19 -10.41
CA LEU A 262 27.56 -10.17 -9.59
C LEU A 262 28.20 -9.21 -10.58
N VAL A 263 27.40 -8.29 -11.13
CA VAL A 263 27.78 -7.29 -12.13
C VAL A 263 28.92 -7.77 -13.05
N ASP A 264 28.60 -8.32 -14.22
CA ASP A 264 29.50 -8.06 -15.36
C ASP A 264 29.29 -6.60 -15.78
N GLY A 265 29.84 -5.70 -14.98
CA GLY A 265 29.47 -4.30 -15.01
C GLY A 265 29.93 -3.59 -13.75
N ALA A 266 31.23 -3.37 -13.65
CA ALA A 266 31.93 -2.59 -12.63
C ALA A 266 31.00 -1.60 -11.88
N ALA A 267 30.82 -1.84 -10.58
CA ALA A 267 30.34 -0.79 -9.70
C ALA A 267 31.24 0.45 -9.95
N ALA A 268 30.70 1.66 -9.95
CA ALA A 268 31.49 2.89 -10.17
C ALA A 268 32.68 3.08 -9.19
N ARG A 269 32.86 2.15 -8.23
CA ARG A 269 33.95 2.07 -7.25
C ARG A 269 34.88 0.84 -7.42
N LEU A 270 34.64 -0.03 -8.41
CA LEU A 270 35.47 -1.19 -8.74
C LEU A 270 35.84 -1.14 -10.24
N GLY A 271 36.86 -0.36 -10.57
CA GLY A 271 37.43 -0.29 -11.93
C GLY A 271 37.03 0.96 -12.73
N ARG A 272 37.83 1.28 -13.75
CA ARG A 272 37.59 2.40 -14.68
C ARG A 272 36.38 2.08 -15.55
N VAL A 273 35.23 2.65 -15.19
CA VAL A 273 34.05 2.70 -16.04
C VAL A 273 34.09 4.01 -16.82
N GLU A 274 33.75 3.97 -18.11
CA GLU A 274 33.56 5.18 -18.92
C GLU A 274 32.62 6.16 -18.20
N PRO A 275 33.00 7.45 -18.03
CA PRO A 275 32.28 8.38 -17.16
C PRO A 275 30.78 8.50 -17.45
N GLY A 276 30.38 8.35 -18.72
CA GLY A 276 28.98 8.38 -19.15
C GLY A 276 28.17 7.18 -18.63
N VAL A 277 28.72 5.97 -18.71
CA VAL A 277 28.04 4.72 -18.31
C VAL A 277 27.95 4.61 -16.78
N ALA A 278 29.00 5.01 -16.07
CA ALA A 278 29.00 5.04 -14.60
C ALA A 278 27.91 5.96 -14.03
N ARG A 279 27.66 7.10 -14.70
CA ARG A 279 26.66 8.09 -14.29
C ARG A 279 25.23 7.61 -14.51
N VAL A 280 24.97 6.87 -15.59
CA VAL A 280 23.67 6.27 -15.87
C VAL A 280 23.40 5.09 -14.92
N ALA A 281 24.37 4.20 -14.72
CA ALA A 281 24.23 3.05 -13.82
C ALA A 281 23.98 3.47 -12.36
N SER A 282 24.67 4.51 -11.88
CA SER A 282 24.47 5.05 -10.53
C SER A 282 23.12 5.75 -10.34
N ARG A 283 22.64 6.51 -11.33
CA ARG A 283 21.30 7.13 -11.30
C ARG A 283 20.19 6.08 -11.28
N ASN A 284 20.29 5.05 -12.11
CA ASN A 284 19.31 3.94 -12.14
C ASN A 284 19.27 3.17 -10.82
N ARG A 285 20.40 3.06 -10.10
CA ARG A 285 20.42 2.46 -8.76
C ARG A 285 19.65 3.31 -7.74
N VAL A 286 19.87 4.62 -7.69
CA VAL A 286 19.18 5.51 -6.74
C VAL A 286 17.68 5.51 -6.99
N GLY A 287 17.28 5.61 -8.26
CA GLY A 287 15.86 5.55 -8.65
C GLY A 287 15.19 4.24 -8.24
N ARG A 288 15.82 3.08 -8.51
CA ARG A 288 15.32 1.77 -8.06
C ARG A 288 15.19 1.67 -6.54
N LEU A 289 16.18 2.14 -5.79
CA LEU A 289 16.12 2.09 -4.32
C LEU A 289 14.98 2.95 -3.77
N LYS A 290 14.77 4.15 -4.33
CA LYS A 290 13.63 5.00 -3.96
C LYS A 290 12.30 4.35 -4.35
N GLY A 291 12.18 3.86 -5.57
CA GLY A 291 10.99 3.19 -6.08
C GLY A 291 10.59 2.01 -5.21
N TYR A 292 11.49 1.03 -5.01
CA TYR A 292 11.20 -0.14 -4.17
C TYR A 292 11.02 0.20 -2.69
N GLY A 293 11.75 1.19 -2.17
CA GLY A 293 11.62 1.60 -0.76
C GLY A 293 10.26 2.23 -0.45
N ASN A 294 9.77 3.06 -1.37
CA ASN A 294 8.51 3.80 -1.22
C ASN A 294 7.28 2.99 -1.65
N ALA A 295 7.44 2.02 -2.54
CA ALA A 295 6.36 1.18 -3.03
C ALA A 295 5.60 0.45 -1.91
N ILE A 296 4.29 0.31 -2.07
CA ILE A 296 3.47 -0.58 -1.24
C ILE A 296 3.80 -2.05 -1.55
N ASN A 297 3.36 -2.98 -0.70
CA ASN A 297 3.47 -4.40 -0.99
C ASN A 297 2.31 -4.83 -1.90
N ALA A 298 2.62 -5.23 -3.14
CA ALA A 298 1.61 -5.57 -4.14
C ALA A 298 0.70 -6.73 -3.71
N GLN A 299 1.27 -7.77 -3.07
CA GLN A 299 0.50 -8.94 -2.63
C GLN A 299 -0.44 -8.56 -1.49
N ALA A 300 0.05 -7.81 -0.50
CA ALA A 300 -0.78 -7.30 0.58
C ALA A 300 -1.92 -6.41 0.07
N ALA A 301 -1.62 -5.47 -0.82
CA ALA A 301 -2.64 -4.62 -1.44
C ALA A 301 -3.67 -5.47 -2.22
N SER A 302 -3.23 -6.51 -2.94
CA SER A 302 -4.14 -7.40 -3.66
C SER A 302 -5.07 -8.20 -2.74
N GLU A 303 -4.58 -8.72 -1.61
CA GLU A 303 -5.44 -9.42 -0.63
C GLU A 303 -6.47 -8.47 -0.02
N PHE A 304 -6.06 -7.23 0.29
CA PHE A 304 -6.99 -6.22 0.78
C PHE A 304 -8.09 -5.90 -0.25
N ILE A 305 -7.73 -5.73 -1.53
CA ILE A 305 -8.69 -5.49 -2.60
C ILE A 305 -9.63 -6.71 -2.79
N ARG A 306 -9.12 -7.94 -2.72
CA ARG A 306 -9.96 -9.15 -2.80
C ARG A 306 -10.95 -9.24 -1.65
N ALA A 307 -10.49 -9.02 -0.42
CA ALA A 307 -11.37 -9.01 0.76
C ALA A 307 -12.49 -7.96 0.62
N TYR A 308 -12.19 -6.81 0.03
CA TYR A 308 -13.19 -5.81 -0.31
C TYR A 308 -14.17 -6.28 -1.40
N MET A 309 -13.67 -6.92 -2.46
CA MET A 309 -14.51 -7.44 -3.54
C MET A 309 -15.47 -8.55 -3.09
N GLU A 310 -15.12 -9.31 -2.05
CA GLU A 310 -15.98 -10.38 -1.48
C GLU A 310 -17.19 -9.84 -0.70
N VAL A 311 -17.15 -8.58 -0.27
CA VAL A 311 -18.22 -7.96 0.56
C VAL A 311 -19.10 -6.96 -0.20
N LEU A 312 -18.75 -6.66 -1.45
CA LEU A 312 -19.58 -5.88 -2.40
C LEU A 312 -20.75 -6.72 -2.93
#